data_AF-A0A932NHN6-F1
#
_entry.id   AF-A0A932NHN6-F1
#
_cell.length_a   1.000
_cell.length_b   1.000
_cell.length_c   1.000
_cell.angle_alpha   90.00
_cell.angle_beta   90.00
_cell.angle_gamma   90.00
#
_symmetry.space_group_name_H-M   'P 1'
#
loop_
_entity.id
_entity.type
_entity.pdbx_description
1 polymer ?
#
loop_
_entity_poly.entity_id
_entity_poly.type
_entity_poly.pdbx_seq_one_letter_code
_entity_poly.pdbx_strand_id
1 'polypeptide(L)'
;MARRLAAAAILLTLAGAARAQAPDSVRPDPEPGPALKAALKETARELRKSETGRRLLGLTEDLRVVERPRRPGTALRYEGGERPALVVDSDRAPGLSPLEFELLSVVERWKAAAALPAEVADAEMAARQAALEHALEKVSVDPDFAKSLRGATVKARESLESRRKQRDWARRQGQRADTVFPGTAPADALARLAWDLYLFSEDAYLFYREAARSGDAGAPTFDQAVDFLDRHEIELGRLEWRAGGEYAVLDGRLYPAGPARVAAALGREGLSRLGERLGDYRGAAREGLLKKVNAWLRALP
;
A
#
# COMPACT_ATOMS: atom_id res chain seq x y z
N MET A 1 17.01 25.80 -60.94
CA MET A 1 17.82 24.55 -60.98
C MET A 1 19.01 24.77 -60.07
N ALA A 2 19.01 24.33 -58.82
CA ALA A 2 19.15 22.95 -58.32
C ALA A 2 20.51 22.83 -57.58
N ARG A 3 20.42 22.68 -56.23
CA ARG A 3 21.31 21.92 -55.33
C ARG A 3 22.80 22.39 -55.27
N ARG A 4 23.44 22.61 -54.12
CA ARG A 4 23.56 21.74 -52.93
C ARG A 4 23.98 22.54 -51.69
N LEU A 5 23.31 22.21 -50.59
CA LEU A 5 23.72 22.42 -49.21
C LEU A 5 24.80 21.40 -48.81
N ALA A 6 25.82 21.82 -48.06
CA ALA A 6 26.65 20.98 -47.19
C ALA A 6 27.11 21.89 -46.03
N ALA A 7 26.55 21.80 -44.82
CA ALA A 7 26.72 20.77 -43.80
C ALA A 7 28.08 20.86 -43.09
N ALA A 8 28.08 21.47 -41.90
CA ALA A 8 28.94 21.11 -40.77
C ALA A 8 28.32 21.70 -39.50
N ALA A 9 27.43 20.91 -38.89
CA ALA A 9 26.78 21.22 -37.63
C ALA A 9 27.76 21.08 -36.46
N ILE A 10 27.72 22.06 -35.57
CA ILE A 10 28.39 22.08 -34.27
C ILE A 10 27.74 21.01 -33.39
N LEU A 11 28.47 19.93 -33.09
CA LEU A 11 28.10 18.94 -32.08
C LEU A 11 28.75 19.31 -30.75
N LEU A 12 28.00 20.02 -29.91
CA LEU A 12 28.26 20.15 -28.47
C LEU A 12 27.62 18.94 -27.78
N THR A 13 28.40 17.87 -27.60
CA THR A 13 28.00 16.73 -26.76
C THR A 13 28.18 17.11 -25.28
N LEU A 14 27.06 17.36 -24.62
CA LEU A 14 26.92 17.39 -23.17
C LEU A 14 27.32 16.01 -22.61
N ALA A 15 28.48 15.95 -21.97
CA ALA A 15 28.87 14.87 -21.06
C ALA A 15 28.04 15.00 -19.76
N GLY A 16 26.77 14.60 -19.82
CA GLY A 16 25.91 14.43 -18.66
C GLY A 16 26.17 13.05 -18.05
N ALA A 17 26.66 13.05 -16.81
CA ALA A 17 27.01 11.86 -16.05
C ALA A 17 25.83 10.89 -15.89
N ALA A 18 25.80 9.84 -16.71
CA ALA A 18 25.13 8.60 -16.36
C ALA A 18 25.95 7.92 -15.24
N ARG A 19 25.66 8.27 -13.98
CA ARG A 19 26.02 7.41 -12.85
C ARG A 19 25.14 6.17 -12.97
N ALA A 20 25.62 5.19 -13.74
CA ALA A 20 25.15 3.82 -13.66
C ALA A 20 25.30 3.40 -12.19
N GLN A 21 24.18 3.27 -11.48
CA GLN A 21 24.14 2.61 -10.19
C GLN A 21 24.65 1.20 -10.43
N ALA A 22 25.88 0.93 -9.96
CA ALA A 22 26.40 -0.42 -9.89
C ALA A 22 25.39 -1.29 -9.12
N PRO A 23 25.21 -2.56 -9.50
CA PRO A 23 24.40 -3.47 -8.72
C PRO A 23 24.91 -3.48 -7.28
N ASP A 24 24.00 -3.36 -6.31
CA ASP A 24 24.24 -3.42 -4.86
C ASP A 24 24.74 -4.83 -4.48
N SER A 25 25.95 -5.19 -4.90
CA SER A 25 26.62 -6.42 -4.55
C SER A 25 27.64 -6.14 -3.46
N VAL A 26 27.47 -6.83 -2.32
CA VAL A 26 28.49 -7.04 -1.27
C VAL A 26 28.75 -5.85 -0.35
N ARG A 27 27.72 -5.29 0.28
CA ARG A 27 27.88 -4.76 1.64
C ARG A 27 27.00 -5.55 2.60
N PRO A 28 27.52 -6.03 3.74
CA PRO A 28 26.66 -6.52 4.81
C PRO A 28 25.68 -5.40 5.16
N ASP A 29 24.41 -5.78 5.31
CA ASP A 29 23.37 -4.80 5.65
C ASP A 29 23.80 -4.06 6.91
N PRO A 30 23.85 -2.71 6.86
CA PRO A 30 24.27 -1.93 8.01
C PRO A 30 23.32 -2.22 9.17
N GLU A 31 23.89 -2.42 10.37
CA GLU A 31 23.07 -2.53 11.55
C GLU A 31 22.22 -1.27 11.75
N PRO A 32 20.96 -1.40 12.22
CA PRO A 32 20.14 -0.27 12.62
C PRO A 32 20.88 0.63 13.61
N GLY A 33 20.88 1.94 13.36
CA GLY A 33 21.44 2.93 14.26
C GLY A 33 20.70 2.99 15.61
N PRO A 34 21.29 3.62 16.65
CA PRO A 34 20.69 3.69 17.98
C PRO A 34 19.28 4.31 17.99
N ALA A 35 19.06 5.34 17.17
CA ALA A 35 17.76 6.00 17.05
C ALA A 35 16.69 5.05 16.48
N LEU A 36 17.02 4.31 15.42
CA LEU A 36 16.13 3.32 14.84
C LEU A 36 15.88 2.16 15.82
N LYS A 37 16.91 1.66 16.52
CA LYS A 37 16.75 0.65 17.57
C LYS A 37 15.77 1.11 18.66
N ALA A 38 15.84 2.37 19.09
CA ALA A 38 14.91 2.95 20.04
C ALA A 38 13.48 3.05 19.49
N ALA A 39 13.31 3.53 18.25
CA ALA A 39 12.00 3.62 17.59
C ALA A 39 11.35 2.25 17.39
N LEU A 40 12.12 1.22 17.01
CA LEU A 40 11.64 -0.16 16.89
C LEU A 40 11.22 -0.74 18.25
N LYS A 41 11.99 -0.47 19.32
CA LYS A 41 11.65 -0.91 20.67
C LYS A 41 10.36 -0.26 21.17
N GLU A 42 10.21 1.04 20.94
CA GLU A 42 9.00 1.80 21.23
C GLU A 42 7.80 1.23 20.48
N THR A 43 7.93 1.07 19.16
CA THR A 43 6.90 0.51 18.30
C THR A 43 6.50 -0.90 18.73
N ALA A 44 7.47 -1.75 19.09
CA ALA A 44 7.16 -3.09 19.59
C ALA A 44 6.39 -3.05 20.92
N ARG A 45 6.60 -2.04 21.77
CA ARG A 45 5.78 -1.85 22.99
C ARG A 45 4.35 -1.47 22.62
N GLU A 46 4.17 -0.56 21.66
CA GLU A 46 2.85 -0.11 21.23
C GLU A 46 2.07 -1.23 20.51
N LEU A 47 2.70 -1.98 19.61
CA LEU A 47 2.07 -3.12 18.93
C LEU A 47 1.56 -4.19 19.91
N ARG A 48 2.28 -4.43 21.01
CA ARG A 48 1.88 -5.41 22.05
C ARG A 48 0.57 -5.09 22.74
N LYS A 49 0.07 -3.84 22.66
CA LYS A 49 -1.22 -3.42 23.23
C LYS A 49 -2.43 -4.04 22.50
N SER A 50 -2.25 -4.52 21.28
CA SER A 50 -3.31 -5.11 20.45
C SER A 50 -3.06 -6.59 20.16
N GLU A 51 -4.11 -7.36 19.88
CA GLU A 51 -3.94 -8.76 19.45
C GLU A 51 -3.30 -8.82 18.07
N THR A 52 -3.77 -7.97 17.16
CA THR A 52 -3.24 -7.83 15.81
C THR A 52 -1.74 -7.53 15.82
N GLY A 53 -1.30 -6.56 16.63
CA GLY A 53 0.10 -6.19 16.75
C GLY A 53 0.96 -7.27 17.42
N ARG A 54 0.45 -7.98 18.44
CA ARG A 54 1.14 -9.14 19.03
C ARG A 54 1.34 -10.25 18.00
N ARG A 55 0.29 -10.57 17.23
CA ARG A 55 0.35 -11.58 16.16
C ARG A 55 1.38 -11.19 15.10
N LEU A 56 1.35 -9.94 14.63
CA LEU A 56 2.31 -9.47 13.64
C LEU A 56 3.74 -9.52 14.15
N LEU A 57 3.99 -9.10 15.39
CA LEU A 57 5.33 -9.22 15.99
C LEU A 57 5.81 -10.67 16.04
N GLY A 58 4.96 -11.62 16.45
CA GLY A 58 5.32 -13.04 16.50
C GLY A 58 5.58 -13.63 15.10
N LEU A 59 4.78 -13.27 14.10
CA LEU A 59 4.97 -13.74 12.72
C LEU A 59 6.17 -13.10 12.01
N THR A 60 6.73 -12.02 12.57
CA THR A 60 7.82 -11.25 11.96
C THR A 60 8.97 -11.01 12.93
N GLU A 61 9.17 -11.91 13.89
CA GLU A 61 10.24 -11.84 14.89
C GLU A 61 11.62 -11.99 14.23
N ASP A 62 11.75 -12.96 13.31
CA ASP A 62 12.99 -13.24 12.58
C ASP A 62 13.21 -12.33 11.36
N LEU A 63 12.31 -11.37 11.13
CA LEU A 63 12.39 -10.48 9.98
C LEU A 63 13.55 -9.49 10.17
N ARG A 64 14.50 -9.53 9.24
CA ARG A 64 15.62 -8.59 9.22
C ARG A 64 15.13 -7.16 9.13
N VAL A 65 15.79 -6.26 9.84
CA VAL A 65 15.56 -4.80 9.73
C VAL A 65 16.85 -4.15 9.24
N VAL A 66 16.75 -3.37 8.17
CA VAL A 66 17.88 -2.75 7.50
C VAL A 66 17.64 -1.26 7.35
N GLU A 67 18.62 -0.45 7.72
CA GLU A 67 18.57 1.00 7.53
C GLU A 67 19.35 1.37 6.26
N ARG A 68 18.72 2.02 5.28
CA ARG A 68 19.36 2.42 4.02
C ARG A 68 19.03 3.86 3.67
N PRO A 69 19.97 4.63 3.10
CA PRO A 69 19.66 5.97 2.63
C PRO A 69 18.80 5.94 1.37
N ARG A 70 17.83 6.85 1.32
CA ARG A 70 17.19 7.42 0.13
C ARG A 70 16.75 6.39 -0.92
N ARG A 71 15.58 5.76 -0.68
CA ARG A 71 14.87 4.96 -1.69
C ARG A 71 13.58 5.66 -2.16
N PRO A 72 13.14 5.46 -3.41
CA PRO A 72 11.77 5.83 -3.80
C PRO A 72 10.75 5.06 -2.94
N GLY A 73 9.65 5.70 -2.55
CA GLY A 73 8.53 5.02 -1.86
C GLY A 73 8.21 5.58 -0.48
N THR A 74 7.92 4.73 0.50
CA THR A 74 7.63 5.09 1.89
C THR A 74 8.89 5.07 2.76
N ALA A 75 8.84 5.66 3.96
CA ALA A 75 9.97 5.67 4.90
C ALA A 75 10.24 4.31 5.56
N LEU A 76 9.28 3.39 5.50
CA LEU A 76 9.39 2.00 5.94
C LEU A 76 8.70 1.14 4.88
N ARG A 77 9.36 0.07 4.43
CA ARG A 77 8.86 -0.86 3.41
C ARG A 77 9.33 -2.28 3.67
N TYR A 78 8.47 -3.26 3.45
CA TYR A 78 8.82 -4.65 3.30
C TYR A 78 9.38 -4.92 1.90
N GLU A 79 10.57 -5.47 1.84
CA GLU A 79 11.17 -6.01 0.62
C GLU A 79 11.19 -7.53 0.72
N GLY A 80 10.48 -8.20 -0.18
CA GLY A 80 10.46 -9.66 -0.30
C GLY A 80 11.69 -10.21 -1.05
N GLY A 81 11.59 -11.46 -1.52
CA GLY A 81 12.65 -12.14 -2.27
C GLY A 81 13.49 -13.08 -1.41
N GLU A 82 14.72 -13.38 -1.84
CA GLU A 82 15.59 -14.37 -1.19
C GLU A 82 16.01 -13.98 0.24
N ARG A 83 16.11 -12.68 0.53
CA ARG A 83 16.50 -12.15 1.83
C ARG A 83 15.48 -11.09 2.29
N PRO A 84 14.28 -11.52 2.74
CA PRO A 84 13.22 -10.59 3.09
C PRO A 84 13.64 -9.68 4.25
N ALA A 85 13.25 -8.41 4.18
CA ALA A 85 13.60 -7.42 5.20
C ALA A 85 12.57 -6.29 5.30
N LEU A 86 12.48 -5.69 6.49
CA LEU A 86 11.95 -4.33 6.66
C LEU A 86 13.08 -3.34 6.39
N VAL A 87 12.96 -2.59 5.30
CA VAL A 87 13.89 -1.53 4.93
C VAL A 87 13.35 -0.20 5.44
N VAL A 88 14.18 0.47 6.22
CA VAL A 88 13.91 1.79 6.80
C VAL A 88 14.76 2.82 6.08
N ASP A 89 14.12 3.87 5.56
CA ASP A 89 14.82 4.98 4.92
C ASP A 89 15.40 5.90 6.00
N SER A 90 16.73 5.94 6.09
CA SER A 90 17.45 6.73 7.11
C SER A 90 17.19 8.24 7.03
N ASP A 91 16.81 8.74 5.85
CA ASP A 91 16.61 10.18 5.64
C ASP A 91 15.19 10.63 6.01
N ARG A 92 14.21 9.70 5.95
CA ARG A 92 12.79 10.02 6.12
C ARG A 92 12.21 9.47 7.42
N ALA A 93 12.70 8.32 7.89
CA ALA A 93 12.24 7.72 9.14
C ALA A 93 12.38 8.65 10.35
N PRO A 94 13.45 9.47 10.50
CA PRO A 94 13.56 10.42 11.62
C PRO A 94 12.50 11.53 11.61
N GLY A 95 11.87 11.80 10.46
CA GLY A 95 10.79 12.78 10.33
C GLY A 95 9.41 12.24 10.70
N LEU A 96 9.29 10.94 10.94
CA LEU A 96 8.02 10.32 11.31
C LEU A 96 7.72 10.55 12.79
N SER A 97 6.46 10.84 13.09
CA SER A 97 5.93 10.72 14.44
C SER A 97 5.92 9.25 14.91
N PRO A 98 5.90 8.99 16.22
CA PRO A 98 5.80 7.62 16.75
C PRO A 98 4.59 6.84 16.21
N LEU A 99 3.44 7.49 16.06
CA LEU A 99 2.24 6.86 15.51
C LEU A 99 2.37 6.57 14.00
N GLU A 100 2.97 7.47 13.22
CA GLU A 100 3.24 7.20 11.80
C GLU A 100 4.14 5.99 11.63
N PHE A 101 5.22 5.91 12.41
CA PHE A 101 6.13 4.78 12.37
C PHE A 101 5.45 3.48 12.82
N GLU A 102 4.60 3.54 13.85
CA GLU A 102 3.80 2.41 14.34
C GLU A 102 2.84 1.89 13.26
N LEU A 103 2.03 2.75 12.63
CA LEU A 103 1.05 2.33 11.63
C LEU A 103 1.73 1.80 10.36
N LEU A 104 2.83 2.42 9.91
CA LEU A 104 3.64 1.87 8.82
C LEU A 104 4.21 0.50 9.19
N SER A 105 4.63 0.32 10.45
CA SER A 105 5.14 -0.97 10.92
C SER A 105 4.05 -2.05 10.92
N VAL A 106 2.79 -1.72 11.25
CA VAL A 106 1.66 -2.66 11.10
C VAL A 106 1.50 -3.08 9.64
N VAL A 107 1.42 -2.11 8.73
CA VAL A 107 1.21 -2.36 7.30
C VAL A 107 2.31 -3.24 6.72
N GLU A 108 3.57 -2.88 6.94
CA GLU A 108 4.70 -3.59 6.34
C GLU A 108 4.96 -4.94 7.00
N ARG A 109 4.72 -5.09 8.31
CA ARG A 109 4.76 -6.41 8.96
C ARG A 109 3.63 -7.31 8.51
N TRP A 110 2.44 -6.77 8.22
CA TRP A 110 1.37 -7.56 7.63
C TRP A 110 1.78 -8.11 6.27
N LYS A 111 2.35 -7.26 5.40
CA LYS A 111 2.85 -7.69 4.08
C LYS A 111 3.95 -8.74 4.20
N ALA A 112 4.85 -8.56 5.16
CA ALA A 112 5.91 -9.53 5.44
C ALA A 112 5.37 -10.87 5.94
N ALA A 113 4.39 -10.85 6.85
CA ALA A 113 3.74 -12.04 7.37
C ALA A 113 2.95 -12.79 6.28
N ALA A 114 2.30 -12.05 5.39
CA ALA A 114 1.59 -12.64 4.24
C ALA A 114 2.57 -13.25 3.22
N ALA A 115 3.78 -12.66 3.08
CA ALA A 115 4.83 -13.11 2.17
C ALA A 115 4.28 -13.46 0.77
N LEU A 116 3.50 -12.55 0.19
CA LEU A 116 2.75 -12.83 -1.03
C LEU A 116 3.69 -13.20 -2.19
N PRO A 117 3.35 -14.21 -3.00
CA PRO A 117 4.21 -14.66 -4.10
C PRO A 117 4.22 -13.70 -5.30
N ALA A 118 3.33 -12.71 -5.33
CA ALA A 118 3.31 -11.62 -6.29
C ALA A 118 2.75 -10.34 -5.67
N GLU A 119 3.14 -9.18 -6.20
CA GLU A 119 2.58 -7.89 -5.80
C GLU A 119 1.16 -7.73 -6.39
N VAL A 120 0.19 -7.48 -5.52
CA VAL A 120 -1.21 -7.21 -5.86
C VAL A 120 -1.73 -6.06 -5.00
N ALA A 121 -2.67 -5.29 -5.53
CA ALA A 121 -3.26 -4.15 -4.82
C ALA A 121 -3.97 -4.58 -3.51
N ASP A 122 -4.52 -5.79 -3.48
CA ASP A 122 -5.17 -6.41 -2.32
C ASP A 122 -4.26 -6.49 -1.09
N ALA A 123 -2.94 -6.58 -1.28
CA ALA A 123 -1.98 -6.58 -0.19
C ALA A 123 -2.03 -5.29 0.63
N GLU A 124 -2.11 -4.15 -0.05
CA GLU A 124 -2.22 -2.84 0.60
C GLU A 124 -3.58 -2.69 1.28
N MET A 125 -4.65 -3.16 0.61
CA MET A 125 -6.01 -3.12 1.17
C MET A 125 -6.10 -3.90 2.49
N ALA A 126 -5.60 -5.12 2.52
CA ALA A 126 -5.64 -5.99 3.69
C ALA A 126 -4.68 -5.52 4.80
N ALA A 127 -3.48 -5.05 4.45
CA ALA A 127 -2.53 -4.48 5.42
C ALA A 127 -3.09 -3.22 6.11
N ARG A 128 -3.74 -2.35 5.35
CA ARG A 128 -4.39 -1.13 5.89
C ARG A 128 -5.61 -1.49 6.73
N GLN A 129 -6.33 -2.55 6.39
CA GLN A 129 -7.40 -3.08 7.25
C GLN A 129 -6.85 -3.55 8.61
N ALA A 130 -5.72 -4.26 8.62
CA ALA A 130 -5.05 -4.66 9.85
C ALA A 130 -4.62 -3.45 10.71
N ALA A 131 -4.27 -2.31 10.09
CA ALA A 131 -4.00 -1.07 10.82
C ALA A 131 -5.25 -0.51 11.52
N LEU A 132 -6.44 -0.61 10.91
CA LEU A 132 -7.70 -0.25 11.55
C LEU A 132 -8.05 -1.19 12.71
N GLU A 133 -7.85 -2.50 12.52
CA GLU A 133 -8.05 -3.52 13.56
C GLU A 133 -7.15 -3.27 14.77
N HIS A 134 -5.85 -3.08 14.51
CA HIS A 134 -4.86 -2.72 15.52
C HIS A 134 -5.27 -1.47 16.31
N ALA A 135 -5.65 -0.39 15.63
CA ALA A 135 -6.08 0.84 16.27
C ALA A 135 -7.31 0.65 17.17
N LEU A 136 -8.33 -0.07 16.68
CA LEU A 136 -9.56 -0.32 17.45
C LEU A 136 -9.36 -1.27 18.63
N GLU A 137 -8.39 -2.17 18.57
CA GLU A 137 -7.97 -2.95 19.72
C GLU A 137 -7.21 -2.08 20.73
N LYS A 138 -6.30 -1.23 20.25
CA LYS A 138 -5.50 -0.32 21.08
C LYS A 138 -6.36 0.65 21.88
N VAL A 139 -7.47 1.18 21.33
CA VAL A 139 -8.34 2.12 22.09
C VAL A 139 -8.94 1.52 23.36
N SER A 140 -9.00 0.19 23.49
CA SER A 140 -9.55 -0.46 24.68
C SER A 140 -8.59 -0.47 25.87
N VAL A 141 -7.30 -0.31 25.62
CA VAL A 141 -6.22 -0.39 26.63
C VAL A 141 -5.39 0.88 26.74
N ASP A 142 -5.59 1.84 25.85
CA ASP A 142 -4.86 3.12 25.81
C ASP A 142 -5.85 4.31 25.78
N PRO A 143 -6.22 4.85 26.96
CA PRO A 143 -7.19 5.94 27.05
C PRO A 143 -6.76 7.24 26.38
N ASP A 144 -5.46 7.53 26.36
CA ASP A 144 -4.93 8.76 25.76
C ASP A 144 -4.96 8.67 24.23
N PHE A 145 -4.57 7.52 23.68
CA PHE A 145 -4.78 7.24 22.25
C PHE A 145 -6.26 7.28 21.89
N ALA A 146 -7.14 6.67 22.70
CA ALA A 146 -8.57 6.69 22.46
C ALA A 146 -9.13 8.12 22.43
N LYS A 147 -8.77 8.97 23.40
CA LYS A 147 -9.18 10.38 23.44
C LYS A 147 -8.73 11.13 22.18
N SER A 148 -7.49 10.91 21.76
CA SER A 148 -6.89 11.56 20.59
C SER A 148 -7.59 11.11 19.30
N LEU A 149 -7.83 9.81 19.14
CA LEU A 149 -8.53 9.24 18.00
C LEU A 149 -9.98 9.71 17.92
N ARG A 150 -10.70 9.84 19.05
CA ARG A 150 -12.06 10.42 19.07
C ARG A 150 -12.06 11.83 18.50
N GLY A 151 -11.17 12.69 18.99
CA GLY A 151 -11.05 14.08 18.51
C GLY A 151 -10.73 14.16 17.01
N ALA A 152 -9.84 13.29 16.52
CA ALA A 152 -9.55 13.20 15.08
C ALA A 152 -10.73 12.66 14.27
N THR A 153 -11.49 11.70 14.81
CA THR A 153 -12.65 11.08 14.12
C THR A 153 -13.81 12.06 13.97
N VAL A 154 -14.07 12.90 14.97
CA VAL A 154 -15.07 13.99 14.85
C VAL A 154 -14.69 14.94 13.71
N LYS A 155 -13.43 15.39 13.65
CA LYS A 155 -12.94 16.25 12.55
C LYS A 155 -13.00 15.58 11.18
N ALA A 156 -12.65 14.30 11.12
CA ALA A 156 -12.70 13.51 9.89
C ALA A 156 -14.13 13.37 9.37
N ARG A 157 -15.10 13.11 10.27
CA ARG A 157 -16.53 13.08 9.97
C ARG A 157 -17.01 14.40 9.38
N GLU A 158 -16.75 15.53 10.05
CA GLU A 158 -17.13 16.86 9.56
C GLU A 158 -16.56 17.14 8.17
N SER A 159 -15.28 16.81 7.95
CA SER A 159 -14.61 16.99 6.67
C SER A 159 -15.24 16.15 5.56
N LEU A 160 -15.50 14.86 5.81
CA LEU A 160 -16.09 13.93 4.85
C LEU A 160 -17.56 14.26 4.55
N GLU A 161 -18.34 14.64 5.56
CA GLU A 161 -19.71 15.11 5.37
C GLU A 161 -19.76 16.39 4.52
N SER A 162 -18.84 17.33 4.74
CA SER A 162 -18.71 18.53 3.91
C SER A 162 -18.40 18.19 2.45
N ARG A 163 -17.41 17.32 2.21
CA ARG A 163 -17.06 16.86 0.84
C ARG A 163 -18.19 16.08 0.18
N ARG A 164 -18.97 15.31 0.94
CA ARG A 164 -20.17 14.63 0.43
C ARG A 164 -21.21 15.64 -0.05
N LYS A 165 -21.50 16.67 0.75
CA LYS A 165 -22.44 17.74 0.36
C LYS A 165 -21.96 18.46 -0.92
N GLN A 166 -20.65 18.71 -1.04
CA GLN A 166 -20.05 19.30 -2.25
C GLN A 166 -20.20 18.37 -3.47
N ARG A 167 -19.93 17.08 -3.32
CA ARG A 167 -20.15 16.08 -4.38
C ARG A 167 -21.60 16.08 -4.84
N ASP A 168 -22.53 16.02 -3.90
CA ASP A 168 -23.95 15.92 -4.21
C ASP A 168 -24.47 17.21 -4.87
N TRP A 169 -23.96 18.37 -4.47
CA TRP A 169 -24.20 19.64 -5.15
C TRP A 169 -23.63 19.65 -6.57
N ALA A 170 -22.39 19.21 -6.78
CA ALA A 170 -21.77 19.13 -8.10
C ALA A 170 -22.54 18.19 -9.05
N ARG A 171 -23.03 17.05 -8.54
CA ARG A 171 -23.90 16.13 -9.32
C ARG A 171 -25.19 16.82 -9.78
N ARG A 172 -25.83 17.60 -8.91
CA ARG A 172 -27.04 18.37 -9.27
C ARG A 172 -26.78 19.45 -10.32
N GLN A 173 -25.54 19.93 -10.42
CA GLN A 173 -25.10 20.88 -11.44
C GLN A 173 -24.58 20.21 -12.73
N GLY A 174 -24.75 18.89 -12.88
CA GLY A 174 -24.28 18.14 -14.06
C GLY A 174 -22.77 17.99 -14.16
N GLN A 175 -22.02 18.25 -13.09
CA GLN A 175 -20.56 18.16 -13.08
C GLN A 175 -20.07 16.76 -12.70
N ARG A 176 -18.88 16.38 -13.17
CA ARG A 176 -18.19 15.17 -12.72
C ARG A 176 -17.80 15.33 -11.24
N ALA A 177 -18.50 14.63 -10.37
CA ALA A 177 -18.38 14.79 -8.92
C ALA A 177 -17.45 13.75 -8.25
N ASP A 178 -16.99 12.74 -8.99
CA ASP A 178 -16.25 11.60 -8.41
C ASP A 178 -14.81 11.96 -8.00
N THR A 179 -14.33 13.14 -8.37
CA THR A 179 -13.06 13.71 -7.88
C THR A 179 -13.19 14.43 -6.54
N VAL A 180 -14.41 14.78 -6.13
CA VAL A 180 -14.69 15.59 -4.92
C VAL A 180 -14.73 14.72 -3.66
N PHE A 181 -15.13 13.44 -3.78
CA PHE A 181 -15.23 12.52 -2.65
C PHE A 181 -14.48 11.19 -2.91
N PRO A 182 -13.67 10.71 -1.96
CA PRO A 182 -13.45 11.29 -0.63
C PRO A 182 -12.51 12.51 -0.68
N GLY A 183 -11.86 12.78 -1.81
CA GLY A 183 -10.83 13.81 -1.97
C GLY A 183 -9.49 13.38 -1.36
N THR A 184 -8.50 14.27 -1.33
CA THR A 184 -7.17 13.95 -0.79
C THR A 184 -7.25 13.64 0.69
N ALA A 185 -6.69 12.51 1.07
CA ALA A 185 -6.66 12.07 2.45
C ALA A 185 -5.60 12.85 3.27
N PRO A 186 -5.76 12.98 4.60
CA PRO A 186 -4.81 13.71 5.44
C PRO A 186 -3.40 13.11 5.42
N ALA A 187 -2.38 13.96 5.58
CA ALA A 187 -0.99 13.54 5.69
C ALA A 187 -0.64 13.03 7.10
N ASP A 188 -1.16 13.68 8.14
CA ASP A 188 -0.99 13.27 9.54
C ASP A 188 -1.59 11.88 9.79
N ALA A 189 -0.84 10.98 10.44
CA ALA A 189 -1.29 9.60 10.69
C ALA A 189 -2.57 9.50 11.48
N LEU A 190 -2.73 10.28 12.56
CA LEU A 190 -3.91 10.18 13.42
C LEU A 190 -5.15 10.64 12.65
N ALA A 191 -5.04 11.75 11.92
CA ALA A 191 -6.09 12.25 11.04
C ALA A 191 -6.40 11.27 9.90
N ARG A 192 -5.37 10.64 9.30
CA ARG A 192 -5.55 9.64 8.25
C ARG A 192 -6.25 8.38 8.78
N LEU A 193 -5.85 7.89 9.95
CA LEU A 193 -6.47 6.75 10.60
C LEU A 193 -7.96 7.02 10.90
N ALA A 194 -8.26 8.19 11.46
CA ALA A 194 -9.62 8.64 11.73
C ALA A 194 -10.47 8.77 10.45
N TRP A 195 -9.86 9.29 9.38
CA TRP A 195 -10.44 9.39 8.06
C TRP A 195 -10.78 8.02 7.47
N ASP A 196 -9.84 7.09 7.55
CA ASP A 196 -10.02 5.73 7.05
C ASP A 196 -11.10 4.96 7.83
N LEU A 197 -11.20 5.13 9.17
CA LEU A 197 -12.29 4.58 9.98
C LEU A 197 -13.66 5.08 9.49
N TYR A 198 -13.79 6.38 9.25
CA TYR A 198 -15.05 6.94 8.75
C TYR A 198 -15.36 6.46 7.33
N LEU A 199 -14.37 6.44 6.42
CA LEU A 199 -14.55 5.89 5.08
C LEU A 199 -14.99 4.43 5.11
N PHE A 200 -14.35 3.62 5.96
CA PHE A 200 -14.69 2.20 6.09
C PHE A 200 -16.13 1.98 6.55
N SER A 201 -16.63 2.84 7.45
CA SER A 201 -18.02 2.78 7.93
C SER A 201 -19.07 3.14 6.87
N GLU A 202 -18.71 4.05 5.98
CA GLU A 202 -19.59 4.56 4.94
C GLU A 202 -19.63 3.63 3.73
N ASP A 203 -18.46 3.23 3.25
CA ASP A 203 -18.27 2.28 2.18
C ASP A 203 -16.85 1.70 2.24
N ALA A 204 -16.73 0.46 2.69
CA ALA A 204 -15.46 -0.25 2.78
C ALA A 204 -14.72 -0.31 1.42
N TYR A 205 -15.43 -0.30 0.28
CA TYR A 205 -14.80 -0.31 -1.03
C TYR A 205 -14.17 1.04 -1.39
N LEU A 206 -14.69 2.16 -0.86
CA LEU A 206 -14.01 3.45 -0.99
C LEU A 206 -12.70 3.45 -0.20
N PHE A 207 -12.70 2.88 1.01
CA PHE A 207 -11.47 2.68 1.78
C PHE A 207 -10.46 1.82 1.00
N TYR A 208 -10.88 0.66 0.46
CA TYR A 208 -9.99 -0.23 -0.31
C TYR A 208 -9.43 0.43 -1.56
N ARG A 209 -10.25 1.21 -2.28
CA ARG A 209 -9.80 1.97 -3.44
C ARG A 209 -8.73 3.00 -3.07
N GLU A 210 -8.91 3.72 -1.96
CA GLU A 210 -7.91 4.68 -1.48
C GLU A 210 -6.64 3.99 -0.97
N ALA A 211 -6.76 2.82 -0.33
CA ALA A 211 -5.62 2.00 0.07
C ALA A 211 -4.79 1.57 -1.16
N ALA A 212 -5.43 1.00 -2.18
CA ALA A 212 -4.76 0.60 -3.42
C ALA A 212 -4.05 1.77 -4.12
N ARG A 213 -4.66 2.97 -4.13
CA ARG A 213 -4.05 4.19 -4.70
C ARG A 213 -2.81 4.67 -3.95
N SER A 214 -2.76 4.48 -2.64
CA SER A 214 -1.58 4.84 -1.83
C SER A 214 -0.44 3.82 -1.93
N GLY A 215 -0.75 2.59 -2.35
CA GLY A 215 0.25 1.56 -2.65
C GLY A 215 0.84 1.72 -4.05
N ASP A 216 1.14 0.59 -4.69
CA ASP A 216 1.51 0.59 -6.11
C ASP A 216 0.24 0.74 -6.97
N ALA A 217 0.05 1.94 -7.52
CA ALA A 217 -1.09 2.27 -8.38
C ALA A 217 -1.15 1.44 -9.67
N GLY A 218 -0.06 0.77 -10.06
CA GLY A 218 0.01 -0.14 -11.22
C GLY A 218 -0.27 -1.60 -10.89
N ALA A 219 -0.34 -1.98 -9.61
CA ALA A 219 -0.54 -3.37 -9.22
C ALA A 219 -1.96 -3.85 -9.56
N PRO A 220 -2.13 -5.05 -10.14
CA PRO A 220 -3.45 -5.62 -10.40
C PRO A 220 -4.13 -6.03 -9.09
N THR A 221 -5.46 -6.11 -9.10
CA THR A 221 -6.18 -6.80 -8.03
C THR A 221 -6.05 -8.32 -8.20
N PHE A 222 -6.22 -9.06 -7.10
CA PHE A 222 -6.29 -10.52 -7.11
C PHE A 222 -7.36 -11.02 -8.10
N ASP A 223 -8.56 -10.45 -8.03
CA ASP A 223 -9.68 -10.84 -8.90
C ASP A 223 -9.35 -10.62 -10.37
N GLN A 224 -8.64 -9.54 -10.72
CA GLN A 224 -8.22 -9.31 -12.10
C GLN A 224 -7.27 -10.41 -12.60
N ALA A 225 -6.36 -10.89 -11.75
CA ALA A 225 -5.45 -11.98 -12.11
C ALA A 225 -6.20 -13.32 -12.25
N VAL A 226 -7.17 -13.59 -11.36
CA VAL A 226 -8.04 -14.77 -11.44
C VAL A 226 -8.89 -14.74 -12.70
N ASP A 227 -9.58 -13.62 -12.96
CA ASP A 227 -10.39 -13.42 -14.16
C ASP A 227 -9.58 -13.60 -15.45
N PHE A 228 -8.33 -13.13 -15.44
CA PHE A 228 -7.43 -13.32 -16.57
C PHE A 228 -7.07 -14.79 -16.76
N LEU A 229 -6.68 -15.48 -15.67
CA LEU A 229 -6.36 -16.89 -15.70
C LEU A 229 -7.55 -17.73 -16.19
N ASP A 230 -8.74 -17.54 -15.61
CA ASP A 230 -9.93 -18.31 -15.95
C ASP A 230 -10.34 -18.19 -17.42
N ARG A 231 -10.03 -17.06 -18.06
CA ARG A 231 -10.32 -16.85 -19.49
C ARG A 231 -9.24 -17.38 -20.44
N HIS A 232 -8.00 -17.49 -19.97
CA HIS A 232 -6.82 -17.62 -20.83
C HIS A 232 -5.81 -18.69 -20.39
N GLU A 233 -6.18 -19.56 -19.44
CA GLU A 233 -5.28 -20.54 -18.80
C GLU A 233 -4.54 -21.42 -19.81
N ILE A 234 -5.24 -21.91 -20.83
CA ILE A 234 -4.67 -22.80 -21.86
C ILE A 234 -3.67 -22.04 -22.74
N GLU A 235 -3.89 -20.75 -22.93
CA GLU A 235 -3.13 -19.92 -23.86
C GLU A 235 -1.98 -19.13 -23.23
N LEU A 236 -1.76 -19.23 -21.92
CA LEU A 236 -0.73 -18.46 -21.21
C LEU A 236 0.68 -18.64 -21.79
N GLY A 237 1.01 -19.83 -22.31
CA GLY A 237 2.29 -20.10 -22.96
C GLY A 237 2.52 -19.37 -24.29
N ARG A 238 1.47 -18.74 -24.84
CA ARG A 238 1.48 -17.95 -26.08
C ARG A 238 1.47 -16.44 -25.84
N LEU A 239 1.59 -16.00 -24.58
CA LEU A 239 1.62 -14.58 -24.24
C LEU A 239 2.85 -13.90 -24.84
N GLU A 240 2.63 -12.81 -25.57
CA GLU A 240 3.67 -11.91 -26.02
C GLU A 240 3.63 -10.60 -25.21
N TRP A 241 4.79 -10.02 -24.93
CA TRP A 241 4.89 -8.74 -24.23
C TRP A 241 5.21 -7.62 -25.23
N ARG A 242 4.40 -6.55 -25.23
CA ARG A 242 4.57 -5.40 -26.13
C ARG A 242 4.71 -4.10 -25.35
N ALA A 243 5.19 -3.06 -26.04
CA ALA A 243 5.45 -1.73 -25.48
C ALA A 243 6.25 -1.77 -24.16
N GLY A 244 7.43 -2.39 -24.18
CA GLY A 244 8.26 -2.51 -22.97
C GLY A 244 7.66 -3.39 -21.87
N GLY A 245 6.62 -4.17 -22.18
CA GLY A 245 5.93 -5.05 -21.25
C GLY A 245 4.76 -4.40 -20.52
N GLU A 246 4.30 -3.23 -20.94
CA GLU A 246 3.08 -2.58 -20.44
C GLU A 246 1.79 -3.33 -20.83
N TYR A 247 1.85 -4.05 -21.96
CA TYR A 247 0.72 -4.84 -22.47
C TYR A 247 1.12 -6.28 -22.73
N ALA A 248 0.19 -7.18 -22.43
CA ALA A 248 0.20 -8.56 -22.92
C ALA A 248 -0.59 -8.63 -24.23
N VAL A 249 -0.08 -9.38 -25.20
CA VAL A 249 -0.78 -9.74 -26.44
C VAL A 249 -1.04 -11.23 -26.43
N LEU A 250 -2.30 -11.59 -26.65
CA LEU A 250 -2.75 -12.96 -26.79
C LEU A 250 -3.74 -13.04 -27.94
N ASP A 251 -3.47 -13.89 -28.92
CA ASP A 251 -4.28 -14.08 -30.13
C ASP A 251 -4.65 -12.74 -30.82
N GLY A 252 -3.68 -11.83 -30.91
CA GLY A 252 -3.83 -10.52 -31.55
C GLY A 252 -4.59 -9.46 -30.73
N ARG A 253 -5.01 -9.77 -29.49
CA ARG A 253 -5.69 -8.84 -28.58
C ARG A 253 -4.75 -8.31 -27.51
N LEU A 254 -4.93 -7.04 -27.15
CA LEU A 254 -4.16 -6.36 -26.11
C LEU A 254 -4.86 -6.47 -24.74
N TYR A 255 -4.08 -6.75 -23.71
CA TYR A 255 -4.52 -6.86 -22.33
C TYR A 255 -3.58 -6.07 -21.40
N PRO A 256 -4.08 -5.58 -20.25
CA PRO A 256 -3.22 -5.01 -19.21
C PRO A 256 -2.17 -6.03 -18.75
N ALA A 257 -0.90 -5.64 -18.67
CA ALA A 257 0.17 -6.58 -18.34
C ALA A 257 0.11 -7.09 -16.89
N GLY A 258 -0.31 -6.26 -15.93
CA GLY A 258 -0.32 -6.62 -14.50
C GLY A 258 -1.04 -7.96 -14.22
N PRO A 259 -2.35 -8.07 -14.52
CA PRO A 259 -3.10 -9.31 -14.30
C PRO A 259 -2.51 -10.50 -15.06
N ALA A 260 -2.11 -10.29 -16.32
CA ALA A 260 -1.52 -11.33 -17.15
C ALA A 260 -0.20 -11.86 -16.59
N ARG A 261 0.67 -10.98 -16.05
CA ARG A 261 1.95 -11.36 -15.44
C ARG A 261 1.74 -12.19 -14.18
N VAL A 262 0.83 -11.76 -13.30
CA VAL A 262 0.53 -12.50 -12.07
C VAL A 262 -0.07 -13.87 -12.41
N ALA A 263 -1.03 -13.92 -13.32
CA ALA A 263 -1.64 -15.18 -13.78
C ALA A 263 -0.61 -16.12 -14.42
N ALA A 264 0.24 -15.63 -15.32
CA ALA A 264 1.25 -16.43 -16.00
C ALA A 264 2.36 -16.91 -15.06
N ALA A 265 2.77 -16.10 -14.09
CA ALA A 265 3.83 -16.44 -13.14
C ALA A 265 3.37 -17.47 -12.09
N LEU A 266 2.11 -17.37 -11.64
CA LEU A 266 1.61 -18.17 -10.52
C LEU A 266 0.78 -19.37 -10.94
N GLY A 267 0.06 -19.30 -12.06
CA GLY A 267 -0.94 -20.28 -12.44
C GLY A 267 -2.05 -20.45 -11.39
N ARG A 268 -2.89 -21.48 -11.55
CA ARG A 268 -4.05 -21.71 -10.68
C ARG A 268 -3.68 -22.00 -9.23
N GLU A 269 -2.72 -22.90 -9.02
CA GLU A 269 -2.25 -23.24 -7.67
C GLU A 269 -1.58 -22.05 -6.97
N GLY A 270 -0.75 -21.28 -7.69
CA GLY A 270 -0.10 -20.11 -7.12
C GLY A 270 -1.08 -19.00 -6.77
N LEU A 271 -2.11 -18.77 -7.60
CA LEU A 271 -3.20 -17.84 -7.27
C LEU A 271 -4.03 -18.33 -6.08
N SER A 272 -4.31 -19.62 -5.95
CA SER A 272 -4.97 -20.18 -4.76
C SER A 272 -4.18 -19.88 -3.49
N ARG A 273 -2.86 -20.16 -3.50
CA ARG A 273 -1.97 -19.85 -2.37
C ARG A 273 -1.87 -18.35 -2.07
N LEU A 274 -1.92 -17.51 -3.11
CA LEU A 274 -1.95 -16.06 -2.94
C LEU A 274 -3.25 -15.63 -2.25
N GLY A 275 -4.41 -16.16 -2.67
CA GLY A 275 -5.70 -15.92 -2.02
C GLY A 275 -5.73 -16.37 -0.56
N GLU A 276 -5.22 -17.57 -0.25
CA GLU A 276 -5.09 -18.07 1.12
C GLU A 276 -4.24 -17.15 2.01
N ARG A 277 -3.13 -16.61 1.48
CA ARG A 277 -2.23 -15.71 2.21
C ARG A 277 -2.81 -14.31 2.40
N LEU A 278 -3.58 -13.79 1.43
CA LEU A 278 -4.34 -12.55 1.60
C LEU A 278 -5.40 -12.70 2.70
N GLY A 279 -5.97 -13.89 2.84
CA GLY A 279 -7.04 -14.18 3.78
C GLY A 279 -8.35 -13.50 3.40
N ASP A 280 -9.33 -13.62 4.29
CA ASP A 280 -10.71 -13.18 4.03
C ASP A 280 -10.95 -11.70 4.38
N TYR A 281 -10.05 -10.82 3.93
CA TYR A 281 -10.11 -9.41 4.27
C TYR A 281 -11.37 -8.73 3.73
N ARG A 282 -11.94 -9.19 2.59
CA ARG A 282 -13.17 -8.66 1.97
C ARG A 282 -14.47 -9.33 2.44
N GLY A 283 -14.41 -10.48 3.10
CA GLY A 283 -15.58 -11.21 3.62
C GLY A 283 -15.76 -11.02 5.12
N ALA A 284 -15.62 -12.11 5.89
CA ALA A 284 -15.91 -12.15 7.32
C ALA A 284 -15.04 -11.17 8.13
N ALA A 285 -13.77 -10.97 7.76
CA ALA A 285 -12.92 -10.01 8.46
C ALA A 285 -13.40 -8.56 8.25
N ARG A 286 -13.80 -8.20 7.02
CA ARG A 286 -14.45 -6.90 6.72
C ARG A 286 -15.68 -6.70 7.58
N GLU A 287 -16.57 -7.70 7.64
CA GLU A 287 -17.81 -7.61 8.41
C GLU A 287 -17.55 -7.47 9.91
N GLY A 288 -16.60 -8.23 10.44
CA GLY A 288 -16.14 -8.13 11.81
C GLY A 288 -15.60 -6.74 12.13
N LEU A 289 -14.72 -6.22 11.27
CA LEU A 289 -14.18 -4.87 11.43
C LEU A 289 -15.28 -3.80 11.31
N LEU A 290 -16.19 -3.91 10.34
CA LEU A 290 -17.27 -2.95 10.15
C LEU A 290 -18.15 -2.84 11.40
N LYS A 291 -18.43 -3.95 12.08
CA LYS A 291 -19.14 -3.95 13.37
C LYS A 291 -18.35 -3.19 14.44
N LYS A 292 -17.04 -3.43 14.57
CA LYS A 292 -16.16 -2.72 15.52
C LYS A 292 -16.10 -1.21 15.21
N VAL A 293 -15.90 -0.85 13.95
CA VAL A 293 -15.86 0.55 13.46
C VAL A 293 -17.19 1.25 13.78
N ASN A 294 -18.32 0.64 13.43
CA ASN A 294 -19.63 1.23 13.69
C ASN A 294 -19.91 1.38 15.19
N ALA A 295 -19.49 0.43 16.02
CA ALA A 295 -19.59 0.55 17.47
C ALA A 295 -18.75 1.72 18.00
N TRP A 296 -17.51 1.88 17.50
CA TRP A 296 -16.65 3.01 17.83
C TRP A 296 -17.29 4.36 17.44
N LEU A 297 -17.78 4.48 16.21
CA LEU A 297 -18.36 5.72 15.70
C LEU A 297 -19.66 6.11 16.42
N ARG A 298 -20.48 5.15 16.84
CA ARG A 298 -21.68 5.42 17.65
C ARG A 298 -21.38 5.88 19.07
N ALA A 299 -20.21 5.52 19.59
CA ALA A 299 -19.77 5.95 20.92
C ALA A 299 -19.10 7.33 20.91
N LEU A 300 -18.99 7.98 19.74
CA LEU A 300 -18.55 9.35 19.63
C LEU A 300 -19.64 10.31 20.14
N PRO A 301 -19.24 11.44 20.77
CA PRO A 301 -20.18 12.47 21.19
C PRO A 301 -20.84 13.20 20.01
#